data_AF-A0A3M0CVV3-F1
#
_entry.id   AF-A0A3M0CVV3-F1
#
_cell.length_a   1.000
_cell.length_b   1.000
_cell.length_c   1.000
_cell.angle_alpha   90.00
_cell.angle_beta   90.00
_cell.angle_gamma   90.00
#
_symmetry.space_group_name_H-M   'P 1'
#
loop_
_entity.id
_entity.type
_entity.pdbx_description
1 polymer ?
#
loop_
_entity_poly.entity_id
_entity_poly.type
_entity_poly.pdbx_seq_one_letter_code
_entity_poly.pdbx_strand_id
1 'polypeptide(L)'
;MATVFGVFGAQSLVVLIVAVVGLIPVVLYYQKTPRWFVAAYGFLFVAAFATNFEDLFLPTALNLVEHFIGNLGAGIAFAVAAYAYRKKHIEGDDDVAAAPEA
;
A
#
# COMPACT_ATOMS: atom_id res chain seq x y z
N MET A 1 16.73 6.06 19.85
CA MET A 1 15.80 6.46 18.78
C MET A 1 15.47 7.92 18.97
N ALA A 2 15.41 8.72 17.89
CA ALA A 2 15.02 10.13 17.99
C ALA A 2 13.50 10.22 18.16
N THR A 3 13.05 10.98 19.17
CA THR A 3 11.63 11.27 19.40
C THR A 3 11.31 12.70 18.99
N VAL A 4 10.12 12.90 18.43
CA VAL A 4 9.58 14.22 18.07
C VAL A 4 8.49 14.55 19.07
N PHE A 5 8.52 15.76 19.64
CA PHE A 5 7.65 16.19 20.74
C PHE A 5 7.70 15.30 21.99
N GLY A 6 8.76 14.49 22.16
CA GLY A 6 8.97 13.63 23.33
C GLY A 6 8.11 12.37 23.37
N VAL A 7 7.25 12.15 22.38
CA VAL A 7 6.20 11.13 22.41
C VAL A 7 6.14 10.30 21.13
N PHE A 8 6.38 10.91 19.97
CA PHE A 8 6.33 10.21 18.70
C PHE A 8 7.72 9.71 18.26
N GLY A 9 7.79 8.50 17.72
CA GLY A 9 8.97 8.07 16.98
C GLY A 9 9.18 8.96 15.75
N ALA A 10 10.38 9.52 15.56
CA ALA A 10 10.64 10.41 14.43
C ALA A 10 10.36 9.74 13.08
N GLN A 11 10.70 8.45 12.96
CA GLN A 11 10.49 7.68 11.74
C GLN A 11 9.00 7.38 11.49
N SER A 12 8.25 6.93 12.50
CA SER A 12 6.82 6.63 12.37
C SER A 12 6.01 7.87 12.00
N LEU A 13 6.37 9.03 12.58
CA LEU A 13 5.74 10.31 12.28
C LEU A 13 6.03 10.78 10.84
N VAL A 14 7.27 10.62 10.36
CA VAL A 14 7.60 10.95 8.96
C VAL A 14 6.83 10.06 7.99
N VAL A 15 6.74 8.75 8.25
CA VAL A 15 5.95 7.82 7.42
C VAL A 15 4.48 8.22 7.39
N LEU A 16 3.91 8.62 8.52
CA LEU A 16 2.54 9.13 8.60
C LEU A 16 2.35 10.39 7.75
N ILE A 17 3.25 11.37 7.85
CA ILE A 17 3.18 12.59 7.03
C ILE A 17 3.21 12.25 5.55
N VAL A 18 4.12 11.37 5.13
CA VAL A 18 4.23 10.94 3.72
C VAL A 18 2.96 10.22 3.28
N ALA A 19 2.37 9.38 4.13
CA ALA A 19 1.10 8.71 3.86
C ALA A 19 -0.09 9.69 3.80
N VAL A 20 -0.10 10.77 4.57
CA VAL A 20 -1.14 11.80 4.47
C VAL A 20 -0.98 12.62 3.20
N VAL A 21 0.23 13.05 2.88
CA VAL A 21 0.51 13.82 1.66
C VAL A 21 0.26 12.99 0.40
N GLY A 22 0.65 11.72 0.40
CA GLY A 22 0.41 10.81 -0.71
C GLY A 22 -1.07 10.46 -0.93
N LEU A 23 -1.94 10.70 0.06
CA LEU A 23 -3.38 10.55 -0.10
C LEU A 23 -3.93 11.55 -1.12
N ILE A 24 -3.31 12.72 -1.25
CA ILE A 24 -3.70 13.79 -2.17
C ILE A 24 -3.79 13.29 -3.61
N PRO A 25 -2.72 12.75 -4.24
CA PRO A 25 -2.82 12.20 -5.58
C PRO A 25 -3.74 10.98 -5.67
N VAL A 26 -3.85 10.15 -4.63
CA VAL A 26 -4.76 8.99 -4.64
C VAL A 26 -6.22 9.42 -4.72
N VAL A 27 -6.60 10.46 -4.00
CA VAL A 27 -7.96 11.01 -4.03
C VAL A 27 -8.21 11.80 -5.32
N LEU A 28 -7.27 12.66 -5.71
CA LEU A 28 -7.41 13.49 -6.92
C LEU A 28 -7.49 12.66 -8.20
N TYR A 29 -6.76 11.54 -8.27
CA TYR A 29 -6.72 10.68 -9.45
C TYR A 29 -7.47 9.35 -9.26
N TYR A 30 -8.31 9.21 -8.23
CA TYR A 30 -8.98 7.96 -7.85
C TYR A 30 -9.63 7.21 -9.04
N GLN A 31 -10.28 7.94 -9.95
CA GLN A 31 -10.93 7.35 -11.13
C GLN A 31 -9.96 6.82 -12.19
N LYS A 32 -8.74 7.37 -12.25
CA LYS A 32 -7.65 6.93 -13.14
C LYS A 32 -6.70 5.95 -12.46
N THR A 33 -6.74 5.87 -11.13
CA THR A 33 -5.88 5.00 -10.34
C THR A 33 -6.42 3.56 -10.34
N PRO A 34 -5.55 2.54 -10.58
CA PRO A 34 -5.96 1.14 -10.50
C PRO A 34 -6.53 0.81 -9.12
N ARG A 35 -7.69 0.12 -9.07
CA ARG A 35 -8.36 -0.25 -7.81
C ARG A 35 -7.44 -0.97 -6.82
N TRP A 36 -6.55 -1.83 -7.31
CA TRP A 36 -5.56 -2.52 -6.49
C TRP A 36 -4.52 -1.58 -5.85
N PHE A 37 -4.14 -0.51 -6.54
CA PHE A 37 -3.25 0.51 -6.00
C PHE A 37 -3.92 1.26 -4.85
N VAL A 38 -5.20 1.61 -5.01
CA VAL A 38 -5.97 2.28 -3.95
C VAL A 38 -6.11 1.36 -2.73
N ALA A 39 -6.41 0.07 -2.95
CA ALA A 39 -6.50 -0.90 -1.86
C ALA A 39 -5.17 -1.04 -1.09
N ALA A 40 -4.06 -1.21 -1.82
CA ALA A 40 -2.73 -1.29 -1.22
C ALA A 40 -2.37 0.00 -0.45
N TYR A 41 -2.71 1.15 -1.01
CA TYR A 41 -2.50 2.44 -0.36
C TYR A 41 -3.31 2.59 0.92
N GLY A 42 -4.57 2.13 0.91
CA GLY A 42 -5.42 2.12 2.09
C GLY A 42 -4.82 1.30 3.23
N PHE A 43 -4.27 0.12 2.93
CA PHE A 43 -3.56 -0.69 3.93
C PHE A 43 -2.34 0.04 4.51
N LEU A 44 -1.52 0.67 3.67
CA LEU A 44 -0.36 1.44 4.13
C LEU A 44 -0.75 2.64 4.99
N PHE A 45 -1.82 3.33 4.62
CA PHE A 45 -2.34 4.48 5.35
C PHE A 45 -2.85 4.09 6.74
N VAL A 46 -3.64 3.01 6.82
CA VAL A 46 -4.14 2.48 8.10
C VAL A 46 -2.99 2.00 8.98
N ALA A 47 -2.01 1.29 8.40
CA ALA A 47 -0.83 0.84 9.13
C ALA A 47 -0.03 2.02 9.71
N ALA A 48 0.19 3.09 8.93
CA ALA A 48 0.90 4.27 9.41
C ALA A 48 0.20 4.97 10.58
N PHE A 49 -1.14 5.06 10.55
CA PHE A 49 -1.93 5.59 11.66
C PHE A 49 -1.87 4.68 12.88
N ALA A 50 -2.05 3.37 12.70
CA ALA A 50 -2.00 2.39 13.78
C ALA A 50 -0.65 2.45 14.50
N THR A 51 0.47 2.43 13.77
CA THR A 51 1.81 2.53 14.37
C THR A 51 2.02 3.80 15.22
N ASN A 52 1.53 4.96 14.75
CA ASN A 52 1.66 6.20 15.51
C ASN A 52 0.72 6.26 16.73
N PHE A 53 -0.45 5.63 16.67
CA PHE A 53 -1.36 5.50 17.81
C PHE A 53 -0.88 4.46 18.83
N GLU A 54 -0.26 3.38 18.37
CA GLU A 54 0.25 2.31 19.21
C GLU A 54 1.47 2.76 20.02
N ASP A 55 2.36 3.56 19.40
CA ASP A 55 3.44 4.29 20.09
C ASP A 55 2.91 5.15 21.26
N LEU A 56 1.65 5.59 21.19
CA LEU A 56 1.01 6.44 22.19
C LEU A 56 0.32 5.66 23.32
N PHE A 57 -0.24 4.47 23.03
CA PHE A 57 -1.16 3.79 23.95
C PHE A 57 -0.76 2.37 24.39
N LEU A 58 -0.16 1.52 23.53
CA LEU A 58 0.04 0.07 23.80
C LEU A 58 1.26 -0.52 23.02
N PRO A 59 2.49 -0.12 23.33
CA PRO A 59 3.69 -0.25 22.45
C PRO A 59 4.19 -1.68 22.13
N THR A 60 3.52 -2.77 22.53
CA THR A 60 4.08 -4.13 22.43
C THR A 60 3.13 -5.20 21.88
N ALA A 61 1.81 -4.97 21.86
CA ALA A 61 0.84 -6.04 21.59
C ALA A 61 0.31 -6.09 20.14
N LEU A 62 0.27 -4.96 19.42
CA LEU A 62 -0.22 -4.89 18.04
C LEU A 62 0.91 -4.73 17.01
N ASN A 63 2.10 -4.29 17.43
CA ASN A 63 3.25 -3.97 16.59
C ASN A 63 3.68 -5.11 15.65
N LEU A 64 3.60 -6.37 16.10
CA LEU A 64 3.99 -7.51 15.28
C LEU A 64 2.91 -7.94 14.28
N VAL A 65 1.64 -7.88 14.70
CA VAL A 65 0.50 -8.36 13.91
C VAL A 65 0.08 -7.31 12.88
N GLU A 66 0.07 -6.03 13.25
CA GLU A 66 -0.29 -4.94 12.34
C GLU A 66 0.84 -4.57 11.38
N HIS A 67 2.11 -4.67 11.79
CA HIS A 67 3.22 -4.45 10.86
C HIS A 67 3.30 -5.55 9.80
N PHE A 68 3.04 -6.81 10.18
CA PHE A 68 2.91 -7.89 9.22
C PHE A 68 1.68 -7.70 8.35
N ILE A 69 0.48 -7.53 8.90
CA ILE A 69 -0.75 -7.46 8.08
C ILE A 69 -0.77 -6.22 7.18
N GLY A 70 -0.32 -5.06 7.68
CA GLY A 70 -0.25 -3.82 6.93
C GLY A 70 0.76 -3.87 5.78
N ASN A 71 2.01 -4.20 6.07
CA ASN A 71 3.07 -4.19 5.05
C ASN A 71 3.03 -5.43 4.15
N LEU A 72 2.78 -6.62 4.71
CA LEU A 72 2.62 -7.84 3.90
C LEU A 72 1.33 -7.77 3.07
N GLY A 73 0.24 -7.25 3.63
CA GLY A 73 -1.02 -7.05 2.92
C GLY A 73 -0.86 -6.09 1.74
N ALA A 74 -0.16 -4.96 1.95
CA ALA A 74 0.21 -4.06 0.87
C ALA A 74 1.11 -4.74 -0.18
N GLY A 75 2.13 -5.50 0.27
CA GLY A 75 3.02 -6.25 -0.62
C GLY A 75 2.28 -7.27 -1.49
N ILE A 76 1.35 -8.04 -0.91
CA ILE A 76 0.50 -8.99 -1.63
C ILE A 76 -0.42 -8.25 -2.61
N ALA A 77 -1.05 -7.15 -2.18
CA ALA A 77 -1.92 -6.36 -3.04
C ALA A 77 -1.16 -5.80 -4.26
N PHE A 78 0.06 -5.30 -4.08
CA PHE A 78 0.91 -4.84 -5.19
C PHE A 78 1.36 -5.99 -6.10
N ALA A 79 1.71 -7.15 -5.54
CA ALA A 79 2.08 -8.32 -6.33
C ALA A 79 0.91 -8.81 -7.20
N VAL A 80 -0.30 -8.87 -6.64
CA VAL A 80 -1.53 -9.20 -7.40
C VAL A 80 -1.82 -8.14 -8.45
N ALA A 81 -1.65 -6.86 -8.13
CA ALA A 81 -1.83 -5.77 -9.10
C ALA A 81 -0.89 -5.92 -10.30
N ALA A 82 0.39 -6.20 -10.04
CA ALA A 82 1.41 -6.39 -11.07
C ALA A 82 1.12 -7.64 -11.94
N TYR A 83 0.71 -8.74 -11.30
CA TYR A 83 0.33 -9.96 -12.02
C TYR A 83 -0.91 -9.74 -12.90
N ALA A 84 -1.95 -9.11 -12.37
CA ALA A 84 -3.17 -8.80 -13.13
C ALA A 84 -2.90 -7.82 -14.28
N TYR A 85 -2.03 -6.84 -14.09
CA TYR A 85 -1.59 -5.93 -15.16
C TYR A 85 -0.88 -6.69 -16.27
N ARG A 86 0.09 -7.56 -15.92
CA ARG A 86 0.83 -8.40 -16.87
C ARG A 86 -0.08 -9.31 -17.67
N LYS A 87 -0.98 -10.04 -17.02
CA LYS A 87 -1.92 -10.93 -17.70
C LYS A 87 -2.80 -10.19 -18.72
N LYS A 88 -3.21 -8.96 -18.41
CA LYS A 88 -4.14 -8.20 -19.25
C LYS A 88 -3.47 -7.45 -20.42
N HIS A 89 -2.18 -7.11 -20.32
CA HIS A 89 -1.50 -6.28 -21.31
C HIS A 89 -0.29 -6.94 -21.98
N ILE A 90 0.18 -8.09 -21.48
CA ILE A 90 1.36 -8.79 -22.04
C ILE A 90 0.96 -10.14 -22.62
N GLU A 91 0.15 -10.95 -21.93
CA GLU A 91 -0.27 -12.27 -22.43
C GLU A 91 -1.53 -12.21 -23.32
N GLY A 92 -2.33 -11.15 -23.22
CA GLY A 92 -3.58 -11.03 -23.98
C GLY A 92 -3.42 -10.71 -25.48
N ASP A 93 -2.20 -10.44 -25.94
CA ASP A 93 -1.89 -10.12 -27.35
C ASP A 93 -1.40 -11.36 -28.14
N ASP A 94 -0.97 -12.43 -27.46
CA ASP A 94 -0.43 -13.62 -28.11
C ASP A 94 -1.52 -14.56 -28.66
N ASP A 95 -2.76 -14.48 -28.13
CA ASP A 95 -3.87 -15.35 -28.55
C ASP A 95 -4.53 -14.94 -29.89
N VAL A 96 -4.25 -13.74 -30.42
CA VAL A 96 -4.85 -13.24 -31.67
C VAL A 96 -3.97 -13.53 -32.90
N ALA A 97 -2.66 -13.78 -32.71
CA ALA A 97 -1.72 -14.03 -33.81
C ALA A 97 -1.72 -15.49 -34.32
N ALA A 98 -2.44 -16.41 -33.66
CA ALA A 98 -2.42 -17.84 -33.96
C ALA A 98 -3.74 -18.35 -34.60
N ALA A 99 -4.48 -17.50 -35.31
CA ALA A 99 -5.55 -18.00 -36.20
C ALA A 99 -4.89 -18.49 -37.52
N PRO A 100 -4.96 -19.79 -37.86
CA PRO A 100 -4.43 -20.27 -39.12
C PRO A 100 -5.31 -19.74 -40.27
N GLU A 101 -4.67 -19.08 -41.24
CA GLU A 101 -5.29 -18.79 -42.53
C GLU A 101 -5.68 -20.14 -43.17
N ALA A 102 -6.99 -20.31 -43.40
CA ALA A 102 -7.58 -21.47 -44.06
C ALA A 102 -7.99 -21.10 -45.49
#